data_AF-A0A0F9QM73-F1
#
_entry.id   AF-A0A0F9QM73-F1
#
_cell.length_a   1.000
_cell.length_b   1.000
_cell.length_c   1.000
_cell.angle_alpha   90.00
_cell.angle_beta   90.00
_cell.angle_gamma   90.00
#
_symmetry.space_group_name_H-M   'P 1'
#
loop_
_entity.id
_entity.type
_entity.pdbx_description
1 polymer ?
#
loop_
_entity_poly.entity_id
_entity_poly.type
_entity_poly.pdbx_seq_one_letter_code
_entity_poly.pdbx_strand_id
1 'polypeptide(L)' 'MSDVMVDRADVFQYLDGLRESGDTNMFGAGPYVETEFNISRQTARDLVSEWMKTFDERHPA' A
#
# COMPACT_ATOMS: atom_id res chain seq x y z
N MET A 1 -19.17 5.21 4.27
CA MET A 1 -18.21 4.11 4.12
C MET A 1 -17.32 4.16 5.34
N SER A 2 -17.63 3.38 6.37
CA SER A 2 -16.70 3.19 7.48
C SER A 2 -15.58 2.31 6.95
N ASP A 3 -14.37 2.87 6.79
CA ASP A 3 -13.16 2.11 6.47
C ASP A 3 -12.89 1.18 7.68
N VAL A 4 -13.49 -0.01 7.66
CA VAL A 4 -13.37 -0.99 8.74
C VAL A 4 -12.11 -1.82 8.51
N MET A 5 -11.17 -1.73 9.47
CA MET A 5 -10.19 -2.76 9.84
C MET A 5 -9.30 -3.35 8.73
N VAL A 6 -8.68 -2.53 7.88
CA VAL A 6 -7.51 -3.01 7.13
C VAL A 6 -6.28 -2.89 8.02
N ASP A 7 -5.52 -3.98 8.18
CA ASP A 7 -4.24 -3.92 8.88
C ASP A 7 -3.20 -3.28 7.96
N ARG A 8 -2.43 -2.32 8.50
CA ARG A 8 -1.34 -1.68 7.74
C ARG A 8 -0.28 -2.70 7.35
N ALA A 9 -0.04 -3.71 8.19
CA ALA A 9 0.94 -4.76 7.91
C ALA A 9 0.58 -5.54 6.64
N ASP A 10 -0.69 -5.90 6.47
CA ASP A 10 -1.18 -6.62 5.28
C ASP A 10 -1.03 -5.76 4.02
N VAL A 11 -1.39 -4.48 4.11
CA VAL A 11 -1.25 -3.54 2.99
C VAL A 11 0.21 -3.34 2.61
N PHE A 12 1.11 -3.27 3.60
CA PHE A 12 2.53 -3.06 3.34
C PHE A 12 3.17 -4.30 2.73
N GLN A 13 2.83 -5.49 3.20
CA GLN A 13 3.27 -6.75 2.60
C GLN A 13 2.79 -6.87 1.14
N TYR A 14 1.54 -6.50 0.86
CA TYR A 14 1.02 -6.45 -0.50
C TYR A 14 1.82 -5.48 -1.38
N LEU A 15 2.13 -4.28 -0.85
CA LEU A 15 2.91 -3.26 -1.58
C LEU A 15 4.36 -3.69 -1.84
N ASP A 16 4.97 -4.45 -0.94
CA ASP A 16 6.30 -5.03 -1.16
C ASP A 16 6.27 -6.00 -2.35
N GLY A 17 5.29 -6.90 -2.38
CA GLY A 17 5.10 -7.81 -3.53
C GLY A 17 4.79 -7.08 -4.83
N LEU A 18 3.96 -6.03 -4.80
CA LEU A 18 3.64 -5.21 -5.98
C LEU A 18 4.88 -4.44 -6.49
N ARG A 19 5.74 -3.96 -5.58
CA ARG A 19 7.01 -3.33 -5.94
C ARG A 19 7.94 -4.33 -6.63
N GLU A 20 8.06 -5.54 -6.08
CA GLU A 20 8.90 -6.61 -6.63
C GLU A 20 8.41 -7.12 -7.99
N SER A 21 7.09 -7.17 -8.20
CA SER A 21 6.52 -7.61 -9.49
C SER A 21 6.82 -6.63 -10.63
N GLY A 22 6.91 -5.34 -10.33
CA GLY A 22 7.14 -4.30 -11.32
C GLY A 22 5.92 -3.98 -12.20
N ASP A 23 4.72 -4.46 -11.84
CA ASP A 23 3.48 -4.24 -12.60
C ASP A 23 3.09 -2.75 -12.67
N THR A 24 3.48 -1.98 -11.66
CA THR A 24 3.28 -0.53 -11.60
C THR A 24 4.42 0.15 -10.85
N ASN A 25 4.59 1.46 -11.07
CA ASN A 25 5.42 2.25 -10.17
C ASN A 25 4.63 2.55 -8.87
N MET A 26 5.34 2.84 -7.78
CA MET A 26 4.68 3.01 -6.47
C MET A 26 3.83 4.28 -6.36
N PHE A 27 4.00 5.27 -7.24
CA PHE A 27 3.08 6.40 -7.34
C PHE A 27 1.71 6.00 -7.94
N GLY A 28 1.69 4.93 -8.73
CA GLY A 28 0.49 4.32 -9.32
C GLY A 28 -0.10 3.17 -8.50
N ALA A 29 0.40 2.89 -7.29
CA ALA A 29 -0.05 1.74 -6.49
C ALA A 29 -1.40 1.96 -5.78
N GLY A 30 -1.87 3.20 -5.63
CA GLY A 30 -3.12 3.52 -4.94
C GLY A 30 -4.35 2.75 -5.43
N PRO A 31 -4.63 2.68 -6.75
CA PRO A 31 -5.75 1.89 -7.29
C PRO A 31 -5.68 0.39 -7.02
N TYR A 32 -4.47 -0.17 -6.90
CA TYR A 32 -4.27 -1.59 -6.56
C TYR A 32 -4.69 -1.86 -5.11
N VAL A 33 -4.24 -1.02 -4.17
CA VAL A 33 -4.62 -1.10 -2.75
C VAL A 33 -6.12 -0.85 -2.56
N GLU A 34 -6.69 0.13 -3.26
CA GLU A 34 -8.13 0.42 -3.24
C GLU A 34 -8.94 -0.82 -3.64
N THR A 35 -8.54 -1.48 -4.71
CA THR A 35 -9.24 -2.65 -5.25
C THR A 35 -9.05 -3.90 -4.38
N GLU A 36 -7.82 -4.16 -3.94
CA GLU A 36 -7.47 -5.35 -3.15
C GLU A 36 -8.16 -5.34 -1.78
N PHE A 37 -8.15 -4.19 -1.10
CA PHE A 37 -8.65 -4.08 0.27
C PHE A 37 -10.05 -3.48 0.38
N ASN A 38 -10.67 -3.09 -0.75
CA ASN A 38 -12.00 -2.48 -0.81
C ASN A 38 -12.17 -1.30 0.16
N ILE A 39 -11.16 -0.42 0.20
CA ILE A 39 -11.10 0.78 1.03
C ILE A 39 -11.29 2.04 0.19
N SER A 40 -11.52 3.19 0.82
CA SER A 40 -11.60 4.44 0.06
C SER A 40 -10.29 4.77 -0.67
N ARG A 41 -10.39 5.40 -1.84
CA ARG A 41 -9.24 5.94 -2.59
C ARG A 41 -8.34 6.82 -1.74
N GLN A 42 -8.91 7.60 -0.81
CA GLN A 42 -8.14 8.45 0.08
C GLN A 42 -7.30 7.60 1.04
N THR A 43 -7.92 6.63 1.71
CA THR A 43 -7.27 5.69 2.62
C THR A 43 -6.15 4.90 1.91
N ALA A 44 -6.41 4.40 0.69
CA ALA A 44 -5.40 3.71 -0.12
C ALA A 44 -4.18 4.59 -0.41
N ARG A 45 -4.39 5.86 -0.79
CA ARG A 45 -3.30 6.81 -1.04
C ARG A 45 -2.50 7.14 0.20
N ASP A 46 -3.16 7.26 1.35
CA ASP A 46 -2.51 7.55 2.62
C ASP A 46 -1.62 6.37 3.04
N LEU A 47 -2.10 5.13 2.88
CA LEU A 47 -1.33 3.92 3.15
C LEU A 47 -0.13 3.75 2.22
N VAL A 48 -0.30 3.98 0.91
CA VAL A 48 0.83 3.95 -0.04
C VAL A 48 1.87 5.01 0.32
N SER A 49 1.42 6.21 0.73
CA SER A 49 2.31 7.29 1.15
C SER A 49 3.06 6.96 2.44
N GLU A 50 2.41 6.33 3.41
CA GLU A 50 3.02 5.86 4.66
C GLU A 50 4.05 4.76 4.38
N TRP A 51 3.69 3.79 3.53
CA TRP A 51 4.59 2.72 3.11
C TRP A 51 5.86 3.28 2.47
N MET A 52 5.75 4.23 1.53
CA MET A 52 6.92 4.83 0.87
C MET A 52 7.84 5.56 1.85
N LYS A 53 7.28 6.26 2.85
CA LYS A 53 8.06 7.00 3.85
C LYS A 53 8.84 6.10 4.81
N THR A 54 8.32 4.89 5.05
CA THR A 54 8.83 3.95 6.07
C THR A 54 9.45 2.70 5.45
N PHE A 55 9.60 2.65 4.12
CA PHE A 55 10.04 1.45 3.39
C PHE A 55 11.39 0.94 3.90
N ASP A 56 12.36 1.84 4.06
CA ASP A 56 13.72 1.52 4.47
C ASP A 56 13.80 0.95 5.90
N GLU A 57 12.82 1.25 6.76
CA GLU A 57 12.78 0.72 8.14
C GLU A 57 12.52 -0.79 8.16
N ARG A 58 11.80 -1.30 7.16
CA ARG A 58 11.49 -2.73 6.99
C ARG A 58 12.46 -3.44 6.05
N HIS A 59 13.15 -2.68 5.20
CA HIS A 59 14.08 -3.18 4.18
C HIS A 59 15.46 -2.54 4.34
N PRO A 60 16.18 -2.81 5.44
CA PRO A 60 17.54 -2.34 5.60
C PRO A 60 18.45 -2.96 4.52
N ALA A 61 19.44 -2.17 4.09
CA ALA A 61 20.43 -2.57 3.07
C ALA A 61 21.38 -3.69 3.54
#